data_AF-A0A8J3IJ13-F1
#
_entry.id   AF-A0A8J3IJ13-F1
#
_cell.length_a   1.000
_cell.length_b   1.000
_cell.length_c   1.000
_cell.angle_alpha   90.00
_cell.angle_beta   90.00
_cell.angle_gamma   90.00
#
_symmetry.space_group_name_H-M   'P 1'
#
loop_
_entity.id
_entity.type
_entity.pdbx_description
1 polymer ?
#
loop_
_entity_poly.entity_id
_entity_poly.type
_entity_poly.pdbx_seq_one_letter_code
_entity_poly.pdbx_strand_id
1 'polypeptide(L)'
;MLNVGMRVRILLPFADGVYREGVIVEYCADCEWPWHVLPDGWEEGVDYAEEELAPVRPEPVEISALWGELWNEEKRCRAIRWGGVPVADEGRLP
;
A
#
# COMPACT_ATOMS: atom_id res chain seq x y z
N MET A 1 -1.50 -11.99 2.89
CA MET A 1 -1.92 -11.22 4.08
C MET A 1 -2.28 -9.83 3.63
N LEU A 2 -3.58 -9.57 3.57
CA LEU A 2 -4.19 -8.30 3.23
C LEU A 2 -4.24 -7.38 4.46
N ASN A 3 -4.29 -6.07 4.25
CA ASN A 3 -4.39 -5.08 5.31
C ASN A 3 -5.20 -3.85 4.83
N VAL A 4 -5.87 -3.17 5.75
CA VAL A 4 -6.48 -1.86 5.47
C VAL A 4 -5.41 -0.88 4.99
N GLY A 5 -5.73 -0.09 3.97
CA GLY A 5 -4.83 0.82 3.27
C GLY A 5 -4.00 0.17 2.15
N MET A 6 -4.09 -1.16 1.97
CA MET A 6 -3.39 -1.85 0.89
C MET A 6 -4.09 -1.66 -0.45
N ARG A 7 -3.29 -1.41 -1.50
CA ARG A 7 -3.78 -1.45 -2.88
C ARG A 7 -3.89 -2.90 -3.36
N VAL A 8 -5.02 -3.25 -3.92
CA VAL A 8 -5.35 -4.60 -4.34
C VAL A 8 -5.93 -4.62 -5.75
N ARG A 9 -5.71 -5.71 -6.46
CA ARG A 9 -6.39 -6.06 -7.70
C ARG A 9 -7.56 -6.98 -7.36
N ILE A 10 -8.73 -6.63 -7.87
CA ILE A 10 -9.96 -7.41 -7.75
C ILE A 10 -9.93 -8.47 -8.85
N LEU A 11 -10.05 -9.74 -8.45
CA LEU A 11 -9.91 -10.91 -9.32
C LEU A 11 -11.24 -11.37 -9.91
N LEU A 12 -12.35 -10.71 -9.57
CA LEU A 12 -13.63 -10.94 -10.20
C LEU A 12 -13.80 -9.99 -11.40
N PRO A 13 -14.19 -10.49 -12.58
CA PRO A 13 -14.55 -9.62 -13.68
C PRO A 13 -15.84 -8.88 -13.32
N PHE A 14 -15.84 -7.55 -13.49
CA PHE A 14 -17.07 -6.77 -13.42
C PHE A 14 -17.96 -7.04 -14.63
N ALA A 15 -19.18 -6.49 -14.65
CA ALA A 15 -20.13 -6.70 -15.75
C ALA A 15 -19.61 -6.26 -17.13
N ASP A 16 -18.59 -5.38 -17.16
CA ASP A 16 -17.87 -4.91 -18.35
C ASP A 16 -16.71 -5.85 -18.76
N GLY A 17 -16.45 -6.92 -18.00
CA GLY A 17 -15.35 -7.86 -18.22
C GLY A 17 -13.98 -7.32 -17.82
N VAL A 18 -13.91 -6.15 -17.17
CA VAL A 18 -12.66 -5.49 -16.80
C VAL A 18 -12.31 -5.80 -15.34
N TYR A 19 -11.07 -6.18 -15.10
CA TYR A 19 -10.51 -6.29 -13.75
C TYR A 19 -10.11 -4.89 -13.27
N ARG A 20 -10.45 -4.55 -12.02
CA ARG A 20 -10.15 -3.24 -11.44
C ARG A 20 -9.20 -3.37 -10.25
N GLU A 21 -8.50 -2.29 -9.97
CA GLU A 21 -7.74 -2.13 -8.73
C GLU A 21 -8.52 -1.23 -7.77
N GLY A 22 -8.16 -1.28 -6.49
CA GLY A 22 -8.79 -0.51 -5.44
C GLY A 22 -7.96 -0.51 -4.17
N VAL A 23 -8.50 0.11 -3.12
CA VAL A 23 -7.87 0.17 -1.80
C VAL A 23 -8.78 -0.47 -0.77
N ILE A 24 -8.23 -1.34 0.07
CA ILE A 24 -8.95 -1.86 1.24
C ILE A 24 -9.15 -0.70 2.22
N VAL A 25 -10.40 -0.37 2.56
CA VAL A 25 -10.73 0.75 3.45
C VAL A 25 -11.24 0.28 4.82
N GLU A 26 -11.78 -0.93 4.92
CA GLU A 26 -12.29 -1.50 6.16
C GLU A 26 -12.14 -3.03 6.18
N TYR A 27 -12.13 -3.60 7.38
CA TYR A 27 -12.11 -5.04 7.62
C TYR A 27 -13.14 -5.43 8.69
N CYS A 28 -13.98 -6.42 8.38
CA CYS A 28 -14.99 -6.98 9.29
C CYS A 28 -14.68 -8.46 9.58
N ALA A 29 -14.27 -8.78 10.81
CA ALA A 29 -13.85 -10.14 11.18
C ALA A 29 -14.98 -11.18 11.16
N ASP A 30 -16.22 -10.75 11.38
CA ASP A 30 -17.40 -11.63 11.51
C ASP A 30 -18.25 -11.68 10.21
N CYS A 31 -17.80 -11.04 9.14
CA CYS A 31 -18.51 -10.97 7.86
C CYS A 31 -18.05 -12.10 6.90
N GLU A 32 -18.96 -12.58 6.05
CA GLU A 32 -18.65 -13.58 5.01
C GLU A 32 -17.64 -13.04 3.97
N TRP A 33 -17.80 -11.77 3.59
CA TRP A 33 -16.84 -11.01 2.78
C TRP A 33 -16.19 -9.94 3.65
N PRO A 34 -15.05 -10.25 4.29
CA PRO A 34 -14.53 -9.41 5.36
C PRO A 34 -13.78 -8.16 4.87
N TRP A 35 -13.49 -8.04 3.57
CA TRP A 35 -12.66 -6.96 3.03
C TRP A 35 -13.47 -5.93 2.25
N HIS A 36 -13.71 -4.76 2.85
CA HIS A 36 -14.34 -3.65 2.14
C HIS A 36 -13.30 -2.90 1.30
N VAL A 37 -13.48 -2.89 -0.02
CA VAL A 37 -12.56 -2.27 -0.98
C VAL A 37 -13.28 -1.14 -1.69
N LEU A 38 -12.64 0.01 -1.82
CA LEU A 38 -13.07 1.09 -2.72
C LEU A 38 -12.38 0.93 -4.08
N PRO A 39 -13.09 0.49 -5.15
CA PRO A 39 -12.49 0.36 -6.47
C PRO A 39 -12.14 1.71 -7.09
N ASP A 40 -11.12 1.74 -7.92
CA ASP A 40 -10.71 2.95 -8.63
C ASP A 40 -11.85 3.48 -9.52
N GLY A 41 -12.20 4.75 -9.34
CA GLY A 41 -13.26 5.44 -10.08
C GLY A 41 -14.69 5.19 -9.59
N TRP A 42 -14.86 4.52 -8.44
CA TRP A 42 -16.16 4.35 -7.79
C TRP A 42 -16.30 5.31 -6.62
N GLU A 43 -17.55 5.68 -6.31
CA GLU A 43 -17.87 6.49 -5.12
C GLU A 43 -18.14 5.64 -3.88
N GLU A 44 -18.49 4.36 -4.09
CA GLU A 44 -18.89 3.42 -3.05
C GLU A 44 -17.98 2.18 -3.05
N GLY A 45 -17.74 1.63 -1.86
CA GLY A 45 -16.97 0.40 -1.68
C GLY A 45 -17.81 -0.86 -1.82
N VAL A 46 -17.13 -1.99 -2.02
CA VAL A 46 -17.72 -3.31 -2.20
C VAL A 46 -16.96 -4.31 -1.33
N ASP A 47 -17.68 -5.26 -0.75
CA ASP A 47 -17.10 -6.30 0.11
C ASP A 47 -16.60 -7.49 -0.71
N TYR A 48 -15.43 -8.01 -0.34
CA TYR A 48 -14.78 -9.14 -1.01
C TYR A 48 -14.24 -10.17 0.00
N ALA A 49 -14.09 -11.40 -0.48
CA ALA A 49 -13.36 -12.47 0.20
C ALA A 49 -11.85 -12.32 -0.04
N GLU A 50 -11.02 -12.93 0.81
CA GLU A 50 -9.56 -12.83 0.64
C GLU A 50 -9.09 -13.42 -0.69
N GLU A 51 -9.74 -14.48 -1.17
CA GLU A 51 -9.38 -15.18 -2.41
C GLU A 51 -9.71 -14.37 -3.68
N GLU A 52 -10.55 -13.34 -3.55
CA GLU A 52 -10.99 -12.46 -4.64
C GLU A 52 -10.07 -11.24 -4.81
N LEU A 53 -9.06 -11.11 -3.95
CA LEU A 53 -8.15 -9.96 -3.91
C LEU A 53 -6.69 -10.41 -4.02
N ALA A 54 -5.92 -9.69 -4.84
CA ALA A 54 -4.47 -9.84 -4.91
C ALA A 54 -3.79 -8.52 -4.53
N PRO A 55 -2.81 -8.52 -3.61
CA PRO A 55 -2.00 -7.32 -3.35
C PRO A 55 -1.34 -6.81 -4.64
N VAL A 56 -1.52 -5.52 -4.93
CA VAL A 56 -0.68 -4.85 -5.93
C VAL A 56 0.64 -4.59 -5.22
N ARG A 57 1.66 -5.39 -5.55
CA ARG A 57 3.02 -5.07 -5.10
C ARG A 57 3.36 -3.69 -5.67
N PRO A 58 3.83 -2.73 -4.86
CA PRO A 58 4.44 -1.55 -5.44
C PRO A 58 5.55 -2.07 -6.37
N GLU A 59 5.53 -1.63 -7.63
CA GLU A 59 6.67 -1.91 -8.50
C GLU A 59 7.92 -1.50 -7.73
N PRO A 60 8.98 -2.33 -7.70
CA PRO A 60 10.24 -1.88 -7.16
C PRO A 60 10.61 -0.63 -7.95
N VAL A 61 10.45 0.54 -7.31
CA VAL A 61 11.01 1.77 -7.84
C VAL A 61 12.50 1.50 -7.86
N GLU A 62 13.02 1.26 -9.07
CA GLU A 62 14.44 1.24 -9.37
C GLU A 62 15.00 2.55 -8.80
N ILE A 63 15.56 2.49 -7.59
CA ILE A 63 16.11 3.66 -6.90
C ILE A 63 17.23 4.26 -7.77
N SER A 64 17.77 3.50 -8.73
CA SER A 64 18.70 3.96 -9.78
C SER A 64 18.23 5.23 -10.52
N ALA A 65 16.93 5.49 -10.61
CA ALA A 65 16.37 6.73 -11.18
C ALA A 65 16.30 7.92 -10.20
N LEU A 66 16.49 7.70 -8.90
CA LEU A 66 16.44 8.73 -7.84
C LEU A 66 17.82 9.01 -7.19
N TRP A 67 18.86 8.21 -7.47
CA TRP A 67 20.22 8.46 -7.00
C TRP A 67 20.95 9.60 -7.75
N GLY A 68 20.23 10.41 -8.54
CA GLY A 68 20.82 11.51 -9.31
C GLY A 68 20.89 12.85 -8.58
N GLU A 69 19.92 13.22 -7.73
CA GLU A 69 19.75 14.66 -7.40
C GLU A 69 19.24 14.98 -5.97
N LEU A 70 19.65 14.24 -4.94
CA LEU A 70 19.42 14.71 -3.55
C LEU A 70 20.66 14.54 -2.67
N TRP A 71 21.75 15.24 -3.04
CA TRP A 71 22.81 15.56 -2.10
C TRP A 71 22.54 16.94 -1.48
N ASN A 72 22.19 16.97 -0.19
CA ASN A 72 22.04 18.21 0.57
C ASN A 72 23.34 18.44 1.36
N GLU A 73 24.21 19.33 0.88
CA GLU A 73 25.52 19.65 1.48
C GLU A 73 25.43 20.18 2.92
N GLU A 74 24.27 20.72 3.34
CA GLU A 74 24.17 21.47 4.59
C GLU A 74 24.02 20.58 5.82
N LYS A 75 23.57 19.32 5.68
CA LYS A 75 23.18 18.49 6.83
C LYS A 75 24.00 17.23 7.08
N ARG A 76 24.94 16.86 6.19
CA ARG A 76 25.79 15.63 6.30
C ARG A 76 25.03 14.38 6.80
N CYS A 77 23.74 14.22 6.48
CA CYS A 77 22.93 13.09 6.93
C CYS A 77 22.26 12.41 5.74
N ARG A 78 22.42 11.08 5.68
CA ARG A 78 21.71 10.21 4.74
C ARG A 78 20.30 9.99 5.29
N ALA A 79 19.32 10.76 4.83
CA ALA A 79 17.93 10.53 5.18
C ALA A 79 17.42 9.30 4.41
N ILE A 80 17.29 8.16 5.09
CA ILE A 80 16.51 7.04 4.58
C ILE A 80 15.12 7.18 5.18
N ARG A 81 14.14 7.57 4.36
CA ARG A 81 12.73 7.59 4.76
C ARG A 81 12.09 6.28 4.31
N TRP A 82 12.15 5.25 5.15
CA TRP A 82 11.20 4.14 5.07
C TRP A 82 9.96 4.54 5.86
N GLY A 83 8.78 4.33 5.27
CA GLY A 83 7.53 4.43 6.02
C GLY A 83 7.51 3.39 7.14
N GLY A 84 7.41 3.84 8.38
CA GLY A 84 7.33 2.99 9.57
C GLY A 84 7.98 3.64 10.78
N VAL A 85 7.14 4.17 11.68
CA VAL A 85 7.36 4.53 13.10
C VAL A 85 8.73 5.14 13.50
N PRO A 86 8.80 6.38 14.01
CA PRO A 86 10.01 6.86 14.66
C PRO A 86 10.20 6.12 15.99
N VAL A 87 11.19 5.23 16.05
CA VAL A 87 11.78 4.84 17.34
C VAL A 87 12.90 5.86 17.59
N ALA A 88 12.68 6.74 18.56
CA ALA A 88 13.76 7.53 19.12
C ALA A 88 14.71 6.56 19.83
N ASP A 89 15.87 6.30 19.24
CA ASP A 89 16.97 5.63 19.93
C ASP A 89 17.66 6.69 20.81
N GLU A 90 17.20 6.79 22.06
CA GLU A 90 17.96 7.47 23.11
C GLU A 90 19.16 6.59 23.51
N GLY A 91 20.31 6.91 22.92
CA GLY A 91 21.58 6.87 23.63
C GLY A 91 22.51 5.69 23.35
N ARG A 92 23.62 6.00 22.67
CA ARG A 92 24.97 6.16 23.25
C ARG A 92 26.03 5.72 22.24
N LEU A 93 26.83 6.69 21.79
CA LEU A 93 28.06 6.48 21.01
C LEU A 93 29.14 5.82 21.88
N PRO A 94 30.00 4.99 21.29
CA PRO A 94 31.45 5.20 21.33
C PRO A 94 31.96 5.91 20.07
#